data_AF-A0A8B6HFV9-F1
#
_entry.id   AF-A0A8B6HFV9-F1
#
_cell.length_a   1.000
_cell.length_b   1.000
_cell.length_c   1.000
_cell.angle_alpha   90.00
_cell.angle_beta   90.00
_cell.angle_gamma   90.00
#
_symmetry.space_group_name_H-M   'P 1'
#
loop_
_entity.id
_entity.type
_entity.pdbx_description
1 polymer ?
#
loop_
_entity_poly.entity_id
_entity_poly.type
_entity_poly.pdbx_seq_one_letter_code
_entity_poly.pdbx_strand_id
1 'polypeptide(L)'
;MGKEGGVYPMRISEKEDAGAKHVDLMLVANDETRHYCWVKNLSRLLTAQVSDHNGEAYFCRRCLNHFTRQEKLDQHIEYCGQKKAVKIEMPSEGSYISFQNHIRSMKVPFVVYADFECFTTKVQPEPAKSGVDRIMQMLEHFLELIKQKVEGGEPSEPHTKILQKHVPSGFCYHIKCFDETVYAKEPVIYTTQQEGEDVGQIFVDRLTKDIREIYQQNDFKKPMTMTEEDKIAFAEATKCFICDQELGEDRVRDHCHFTGKFRGAAHNDCNLNYRAPKFIPVIFHNLAGYDAHLFIKALGATEGKIDCIPNTEERYISFTKSVAVGSYKDKKGKMKTLYQHLRFIDSFKFMGASLQKLVESTPADAFTNMRREFGAKPMDPGLFKIGHFESENGRSITLREVIDREKLKHIVTHPEDYELGSRYIKGEKVDKDAQLTLLQDYLVRTNALGECPMRYYQRHGFGRYWTGEKIGLQNISRRIRHTLCADHMIDIDMKNAHPTLLSWYCHENGIECMGLDAYISDREGLIADLMAYEGINRDDAKTYLARHHQWEDRQTRA
;
A
#
# COMPACT_ATOMS: atom_id res chain seq x y z
N MET A 1 -3.41 25.73 18.83
CA MET A 1 -4.02 26.71 19.74
C MET A 1 -2.92 27.48 20.47
N GLY A 2 -2.20 28.34 19.75
CA GLY A 2 -1.03 29.06 20.26
C GLY A 2 -0.46 30.01 19.21
N LYS A 3 -1.34 30.69 18.46
CA LYS A 3 -0.98 31.85 17.65
C LYS A 3 -1.23 33.10 18.50
N GLU A 4 -0.55 34.20 18.20
CA GLU A 4 -0.86 35.52 18.76
C GLU A 4 -2.38 35.76 18.69
N GLY A 5 -3.00 36.06 19.84
CA GLY A 5 -4.46 36.27 19.96
C GLY A 5 -5.32 35.05 20.33
N GLY A 6 -4.75 33.86 20.54
CA GLY A 6 -5.51 32.66 20.96
C GLY A 6 -5.88 32.61 22.45
N VAL A 7 -7.05 32.03 22.78
CA VAL A 7 -7.50 31.84 24.17
C VAL A 7 -7.10 30.45 24.66
N TYR A 8 -6.53 30.34 25.87
CA TYR A 8 -6.07 29.08 26.45
C TYR A 8 -6.39 29.01 27.96
N PRO A 9 -6.44 27.79 28.55
CA PRO A 9 -6.85 27.63 29.93
C PRO A 9 -5.69 27.95 30.86
N MET A 10 -5.85 29.00 31.66
CA MET A 10 -4.86 29.41 32.67
C MET A 10 -4.98 28.61 33.98
N ARG A 11 -6.21 28.27 34.38
CA ARG A 11 -6.51 27.48 35.58
C ARG A 11 -7.78 26.68 35.33
N ILE A 12 -7.74 25.40 35.65
CA ILE A 12 -8.85 24.46 35.48
C ILE A 12 -9.30 24.02 36.89
N SER A 13 -10.61 23.88 37.10
CA SER A 13 -11.15 23.38 38.36
C SER A 13 -10.72 21.93 38.59
N GLU A 14 -10.33 21.59 39.81
CA GLU A 14 -9.96 20.21 40.20
C GLU A 14 -11.20 19.33 40.44
N LYS A 15 -12.38 19.94 40.61
CA LYS A 15 -13.66 19.25 40.82
C LYS A 15 -14.60 19.54 39.67
N GLU A 16 -15.24 18.50 39.17
CA GLU A 16 -16.29 18.52 38.15
C GLU A 16 -17.46 17.70 38.69
N ASP A 17 -18.04 18.15 39.81
CA ASP A 17 -19.25 17.51 40.33
C ASP A 17 -20.39 17.89 39.37
N ALA A 18 -21.17 16.92 38.90
CA ALA A 18 -22.26 17.10 37.93
C ALA A 18 -23.39 18.07 38.40
N GLY A 19 -23.28 18.64 39.60
CA GLY A 19 -24.15 19.69 40.16
C GLY A 19 -23.43 21.00 40.54
N ALA A 20 -22.12 21.14 40.26
CA ALA A 20 -21.37 22.34 40.61
C ALA A 20 -21.58 23.45 39.55
N LYS A 21 -21.86 24.67 40.01
CA LYS A 21 -21.90 25.85 39.13
C LYS A 21 -20.48 26.26 38.75
N HIS A 22 -20.08 25.94 37.52
CA HIS A 22 -18.82 26.40 36.95
C HIS A 22 -18.98 27.81 36.36
N VAL A 23 -18.03 28.69 36.68
CA VAL A 23 -17.95 30.06 36.13
C VAL A 23 -16.67 30.15 35.31
N ASP A 24 -16.82 30.41 34.00
CA ASP A 24 -15.68 30.57 33.09
C ASP A 24 -15.20 32.02 33.15
N LEU A 25 -13.94 32.25 33.51
CA LEU A 25 -13.34 33.58 33.59
C LEU A 25 -12.21 33.71 32.56
N MET A 26 -12.24 34.78 31.77
CA MET A 26 -11.19 35.17 30.86
C MET A 26 -10.32 36.24 31.52
N LEU A 27 -9.02 35.97 31.65
CA LEU A 27 -8.06 36.97 32.11
C LEU A 27 -7.61 37.81 30.91
N VAL A 28 -7.87 39.11 30.96
CA VAL A 28 -7.31 40.09 30.03
C VAL A 28 -6.21 40.83 30.78
N ALA A 29 -4.98 40.71 30.30
CA ALA A 29 -3.80 41.29 30.93
C ALA A 29 -2.99 42.08 29.92
N ASN A 30 -2.55 43.28 30.30
CA ASN A 30 -1.48 44.03 29.65
C ASN A 30 -0.33 44.25 30.65
N ASP A 31 0.68 45.04 30.29
CA ASP A 31 1.88 45.22 31.12
C ASP A 31 1.61 45.92 32.46
N GLU A 32 0.45 46.58 32.62
CA GLU A 32 0.11 47.38 33.81
C GLU A 32 -1.11 46.88 34.60
N THR A 33 -2.06 46.18 33.96
CA THR A 33 -3.37 45.84 34.52
C THR A 33 -3.80 44.42 34.17
N ARG A 34 -4.54 43.78 35.10
CA ARG A 34 -5.08 42.43 34.97
C ARG A 34 -6.56 42.43 35.36
N HIS A 35 -7.44 42.11 34.43
CA HIS A 35 -8.89 42.10 34.64
C HIS A 35 -9.47 40.72 34.31
N TYR A 36 -10.39 40.24 35.16
CA TYR A 36 -11.17 39.04 34.89
C TYR A 36 -12.52 39.42 34.28
N CYS A 37 -12.82 38.86 33.12
CA CYS A 37 -14.09 38.98 32.42
C CYS A 37 -14.87 37.67 32.51
N TRP A 38 -16.15 37.74 32.85
CA TRP A 38 -17.00 36.55 32.86
C TRP A 38 -17.39 36.13 31.44
N VAL A 39 -17.08 34.88 31.09
CA VAL A 39 -17.47 34.25 29.83
C VAL A 39 -18.82 33.55 30.05
N LYS A 40 -19.88 34.11 29.46
CA LYS A 40 -21.24 33.56 29.56
C LYS A 40 -21.47 32.34 28.67
N ASN A 41 -20.77 32.26 27.55
CA ASN A 41 -20.86 31.15 26.61
C ASN A 41 -19.48 30.88 26.01
N LEU A 42 -18.86 29.78 26.43
CA LEU A 42 -17.52 29.39 26.01
C LEU A 42 -17.47 28.98 24.53
N SER A 43 -18.50 28.24 24.07
CA SER A 43 -18.61 27.82 22.67
C SER A 43 -18.59 29.01 21.72
N ARG A 44 -19.39 30.04 21.97
CA ARG A 44 -19.41 31.25 21.14
C ARG A 44 -18.06 31.99 21.11
N LEU A 45 -17.30 31.95 22.20
CA LEU A 45 -15.98 32.61 22.27
C LEU A 45 -14.93 31.87 21.43
N LEU A 46 -14.98 30.54 21.39
CA LEU A 46 -13.92 29.70 20.83
C LEU A 46 -14.21 29.15 19.44
N THR A 47 -15.47 29.00 19.03
CA THR A 47 -15.84 28.41 17.71
C THR A 47 -15.12 29.09 16.54
N ALA A 48 -15.05 30.43 16.55
CA ALA A 48 -14.39 31.21 15.50
C ALA A 48 -12.86 30.98 15.42
N GLN A 49 -12.23 30.39 16.45
CA GLN A 49 -10.80 30.06 16.43
C GLN A 49 -10.52 28.69 15.82
N VAL A 50 -11.57 27.88 15.57
CA VAL A 50 -11.44 26.46 15.28
C VAL A 50 -12.15 26.06 13.98
N SER A 51 -13.20 26.77 13.59
CA SER A 51 -13.95 26.49 12.37
C SER A 51 -14.37 27.77 11.64
N ASP A 52 -14.25 27.76 10.32
CA ASP A 52 -14.80 28.78 9.41
C ASP A 52 -16.29 28.53 9.08
N HIS A 53 -16.89 27.48 9.65
CA HIS A 53 -18.29 27.12 9.43
C HIS A 53 -19.20 27.68 10.53
N ASN A 54 -20.43 28.07 10.16
CA ASN A 54 -21.45 28.63 11.07
C ASN A 54 -22.08 27.63 12.07
N GLY A 55 -21.41 26.51 12.37
CA GLY A 55 -21.90 25.48 13.29
C GLY A 55 -21.45 25.75 14.74
N GLU A 56 -22.29 25.42 15.72
CA GLU A 56 -21.91 25.49 17.14
C GLU A 56 -20.96 24.35 17.50
N ALA A 57 -19.75 24.68 17.99
CA ALA A 57 -18.80 23.70 18.50
C ALA A 57 -18.92 23.55 20.02
N TYR A 58 -18.75 22.33 20.51
CA TYR A 58 -18.82 21.97 21.92
C TYR A 58 -17.42 21.78 22.47
N PHE A 59 -17.07 22.44 23.57
CA PHE A 59 -15.71 22.43 24.11
C PHE A 59 -15.63 21.76 25.47
N CYS A 60 -14.63 20.90 25.65
CA CYS A 60 -14.29 20.38 26.97
C CYS A 60 -13.62 21.45 27.81
N ARG A 61 -14.18 21.79 28.97
CA ARG A 61 -13.65 22.85 29.86
C ARG A 61 -12.27 22.52 30.44
N ARG A 62 -11.86 21.24 30.42
CA ARG A 62 -10.57 20.77 30.96
C ARG A 62 -9.45 20.76 29.93
N CYS A 63 -9.68 20.24 28.72
CA CYS A 63 -8.64 20.13 27.71
C CYS A 63 -8.80 21.13 26.54
N LEU A 64 -9.93 21.85 26.48
CA LEU A 64 -10.34 22.72 25.37
C LEU A 64 -10.38 22.05 23.99
N ASN A 65 -10.42 20.72 23.92
CA ASN A 65 -10.75 20.03 22.67
C ASN A 65 -12.20 20.35 22.27
N HIS A 66 -12.40 20.50 20.97
CA HIS A 66 -13.69 20.80 20.36
C HIS A 66 -14.32 19.53 19.79
N PHE A 67 -15.65 19.49 19.83
CA PHE A 67 -16.47 18.41 19.33
C PHE A 67 -17.63 19.01 18.53
N THR A 68 -18.07 18.30 17.51
CA THR A 68 -19.18 18.75 16.64
C THR A 68 -20.56 18.43 17.22
N ARG A 69 -20.64 17.59 18.26
CA ARG A 69 -21.89 17.17 18.92
C ARG A 69 -21.70 17.10 20.44
N GLN A 70 -22.74 17.41 21.20
CA GLN A 70 -22.74 17.33 22.67
C GLN A 70 -22.48 15.90 23.18
N GLU A 71 -23.10 14.89 22.57
CA GLU A 71 -22.90 13.47 22.93
C GLU A 71 -21.42 13.03 22.89
N LYS A 72 -20.65 13.55 21.92
CA LYS A 72 -19.21 13.26 21.79
C LYS A 72 -18.39 13.94 22.86
N LEU A 73 -18.80 15.13 23.29
CA LEU A 73 -18.22 15.80 24.45
C LEU A 73 -18.52 15.02 25.73
N ASP A 74 -19.74 14.51 25.90
CA ASP A 74 -20.12 13.74 27.10
C ASP A 74 -19.31 12.44 27.20
N GLN A 75 -19.19 11.67 26.10
CA GLN A 75 -18.28 10.53 26.01
C GLN A 75 -16.82 10.91 26.29
N HIS A 76 -16.40 12.10 25.84
CA HIS A 76 -15.06 12.60 26.11
C HIS A 76 -14.82 12.89 27.60
N ILE A 77 -15.81 13.49 28.28
CA ILE A 77 -15.72 13.87 29.69
C ILE A 77 -15.52 12.63 30.58
N GLU A 78 -16.17 11.50 30.26
CA GLU A 78 -16.04 10.25 31.04
C GLU A 78 -14.59 9.79 31.20
N TYR A 79 -13.78 9.84 30.13
CA TYR A 79 -12.36 9.45 30.19
C TYR A 79 -11.42 10.63 30.44
N CYS A 80 -11.77 11.85 30.01
CA CYS A 80 -10.98 13.06 30.29
C CYS A 80 -10.96 13.32 31.81
N GLY A 81 -12.11 13.14 32.46
CA GLY A 81 -12.36 13.10 33.91
C GLY A 81 -11.25 12.41 34.69
N GLN A 82 -10.91 11.20 34.25
CA GLN A 82 -9.99 10.28 34.94
C GLN A 82 -8.50 10.65 34.80
N LYS A 83 -8.14 11.55 33.89
CA LYS A 83 -6.75 11.96 33.63
C LYS A 83 -6.43 13.31 34.26
N LYS A 84 -5.15 13.55 34.59
CA LYS A 84 -4.69 14.87 35.05
C LYS A 84 -4.88 15.89 33.92
N ALA A 85 -5.38 17.09 34.23
CA ALA A 85 -5.52 18.16 33.25
C ALA A 85 -4.13 18.49 32.66
N VAL A 86 -4.02 18.48 31.34
CA VAL A 86 -2.75 18.69 30.63
C VAL A 86 -2.74 20.11 30.06
N LYS A 87 -1.77 20.92 30.48
CA LYS A 87 -1.46 22.21 29.84
C LYS A 87 -0.48 21.94 28.69
N ILE A 88 -0.86 22.32 27.47
CA ILE A 88 0.06 22.28 26.33
C ILE A 88 0.94 23.53 26.43
N GLU A 89 2.19 23.35 26.89
CA GLU A 89 3.21 24.39 26.81
C GLU A 89 4.01 24.21 25.53
N MET A 90 3.87 25.18 24.62
CA MET A 90 4.70 25.22 23.43
C MET A 90 6.11 25.67 23.82
N PRO A 91 7.16 25.13 23.17
CA PRO A 91 8.51 25.64 23.34
C PRO A 91 8.57 27.13 22.98
N SER A 92 9.40 27.91 23.67
CA SER A 92 9.59 29.33 23.34
C SER A 92 10.13 29.48 21.91
N GLU A 93 9.81 30.58 21.25
CA GLU A 93 10.33 30.85 19.91
C GLU A 93 11.86 30.79 19.90
N GLY A 94 12.44 30.04 18.96
CA GLY A 94 13.89 29.78 18.91
C GLY A 94 14.40 28.65 19.83
N SER A 95 13.52 27.87 20.46
CA SER A 95 13.95 26.67 21.17
C SER A 95 14.12 25.48 20.23
N TYR A 96 15.23 24.75 20.42
CA TYR A 96 15.59 23.60 19.62
C TYR A 96 15.54 22.33 20.46
N ILE A 97 15.01 21.26 19.88
CA ILE A 97 15.13 19.91 20.43
C ILE A 97 16.29 19.25 19.69
N SER A 98 17.32 18.82 20.42
CA SER A 98 18.42 18.05 19.87
C SER A 98 18.43 16.65 20.49
N PHE A 99 18.84 15.66 19.70
CA PHE A 99 19.06 14.32 20.23
C PHE A 99 20.33 14.33 21.08
N GLN A 100 20.19 14.12 22.39
CA GLN A 100 21.34 13.91 23.26
C GLN A 100 21.96 12.55 22.98
N ASN A 101 23.30 12.49 22.92
CA ASN A 101 24.05 11.25 22.77
C ASN A 101 23.71 10.41 21.52
N HIS A 102 23.21 11.02 20.44
CA HIS A 102 22.90 10.30 19.19
C HIS A 102 24.10 9.52 18.64
N ILE A 103 25.30 10.10 18.76
CA ILE A 103 26.58 9.49 18.40
C ILE A 103 26.85 8.15 19.12
N ARG A 104 26.15 7.87 20.22
CA ARG A 104 26.27 6.63 20.99
C ARG A 104 25.28 5.53 20.53
N SER A 105 24.50 5.78 19.47
CA SER A 105 23.57 4.81 18.91
C SER A 105 24.23 4.02 17.79
N MET A 106 24.22 2.69 17.90
CA MET A 106 24.63 1.82 16.78
C MET A 106 23.51 1.68 15.74
N LYS A 107 23.90 1.37 14.50
CA LYS A 107 22.96 0.87 13.49
C LYS A 107 22.33 -0.44 13.99
N VAL A 108 21.04 -0.59 13.74
CA VAL A 108 20.31 -1.83 14.01
C VAL A 108 20.91 -2.97 13.19
N PRO A 109 21.16 -4.15 13.79
CA PRO A 109 21.77 -5.25 13.06
C PRO A 109 20.88 -5.77 11.92
N PHE A 110 19.57 -5.83 12.15
CA PHE A 110 18.58 -6.28 11.18
C PHE A 110 17.48 -5.24 11.01
N VAL A 111 16.99 -5.13 9.79
CA VAL A 111 15.80 -4.35 9.43
C VAL A 111 14.93 -5.23 8.54
N VAL A 112 13.63 -5.25 8.79
CA VAL A 112 12.67 -5.96 7.94
C VAL A 112 11.92 -4.93 7.12
N TYR A 113 11.89 -5.11 5.81
CA TYR A 113 11.03 -4.35 4.90
C TYR A 113 9.91 -5.29 4.44
N ALA A 114 8.66 -4.86 4.50
CA ALA A 114 7.53 -5.72 4.17
C ALA A 114 6.44 -4.95 3.43
N ASP A 115 5.66 -5.70 2.64
CA ASP A 115 4.53 -5.20 1.86
C ASP A 115 3.48 -6.29 1.65
N PHE A 116 2.20 -5.91 1.52
CA PHE A 116 1.08 -6.83 1.27
C PHE A 116 0.40 -6.54 -0.07
N GLU A 117 0.03 -7.62 -0.75
CA GLU A 117 -0.87 -7.56 -1.90
C GLU A 117 -2.28 -7.93 -1.45
N CYS A 118 -3.30 -7.31 -2.05
CA CYS A 118 -4.70 -7.54 -1.68
C CYS A 118 -5.61 -7.67 -2.89
N PHE A 119 -6.59 -8.55 -2.80
CA PHE A 119 -7.77 -8.52 -3.67
C PHE A 119 -8.78 -7.51 -3.13
N THR A 120 -9.40 -6.76 -4.05
CA THR A 120 -10.56 -5.92 -3.73
C THR A 120 -11.82 -6.72 -4.00
N THR A 121 -12.44 -7.21 -2.93
CA THR A 121 -13.68 -8.00 -3.03
C THR A 121 -14.88 -7.12 -2.73
N LYS A 122 -15.95 -7.22 -3.51
CA LYS A 122 -17.22 -6.57 -3.18
C LYS A 122 -17.80 -7.26 -1.94
N VAL A 123 -18.27 -6.49 -0.97
CA VAL A 123 -19.04 -7.05 0.14
C VAL A 123 -20.38 -7.50 -0.46
N GLN A 124 -20.56 -8.80 -0.68
CA GLN A 124 -21.88 -9.30 -1.04
C GLN A 124 -22.83 -9.08 0.15
N PRO A 125 -24.08 -8.64 -0.06
CA PRO A 125 -25.09 -8.75 0.98
C PRO A 125 -25.16 -10.22 1.40
N GLU A 126 -25.11 -10.50 2.71
CA GLU A 126 -25.04 -11.88 3.21
C GLU A 126 -26.11 -12.73 2.51
N PRO A 127 -25.76 -13.87 1.88
CA PRO A 127 -26.77 -14.80 1.38
C PRO A 127 -27.57 -15.26 2.59
N ALA A 128 -28.89 -15.19 2.49
CA ALA A 128 -29.80 -15.50 3.59
C ALA A 128 -29.50 -16.90 4.15
N LYS A 129 -28.82 -16.96 5.30
CA LYS A 129 -28.48 -18.22 5.97
C LYS A 129 -29.75 -18.94 6.39
N SER A 130 -29.61 -20.26 6.53
CA SER A 130 -30.69 -21.23 6.76
C SER A 130 -31.63 -20.81 7.89
N GLY A 131 -32.88 -21.30 7.87
CA GLY A 131 -33.89 -20.94 8.88
C GLY A 131 -33.45 -21.20 10.33
N VAL A 132 -32.50 -22.11 10.55
CA VAL A 132 -31.97 -22.44 11.88
C VAL A 132 -30.95 -21.39 12.37
N ASP A 133 -30.10 -20.88 11.46
CA ASP A 133 -29.15 -19.81 11.77
C ASP A 133 -29.86 -18.49 12.09
N ARG A 134 -30.99 -18.21 11.43
CA ARG A 134 -31.84 -17.04 11.77
C ARG A 134 -32.40 -17.14 13.17
N ILE A 135 -32.83 -18.33 13.60
CA ILE A 135 -33.37 -18.53 14.95
C ILE A 135 -32.26 -18.37 15.99
N MET A 136 -31.05 -18.89 15.73
CA MET A 136 -29.90 -18.73 16.63
C MET A 136 -29.41 -17.27 16.70
N GLN A 137 -29.30 -16.57 15.57
CA GLN A 137 -28.98 -15.14 15.56
C GLN A 137 -30.06 -14.30 16.22
N MET A 138 -31.34 -14.64 16.03
CA MET A 138 -32.43 -13.93 16.69
C MET A 138 -32.40 -14.19 18.19
N LEU A 139 -32.05 -15.39 18.66
CA LEU A 139 -31.85 -15.70 20.08
C LEU A 139 -30.62 -15.01 20.68
N GLU A 140 -29.49 -14.98 19.97
CA GLU A 140 -28.30 -14.24 20.41
C GLU A 140 -28.57 -12.74 20.46
N HIS A 141 -29.23 -12.18 19.43
CA HIS A 141 -29.64 -10.78 19.41
C HIS A 141 -30.67 -10.47 20.51
N PHE A 142 -31.60 -11.38 20.80
CA PHE A 142 -32.56 -11.22 21.90
C PHE A 142 -31.87 -11.29 23.28
N LEU A 143 -30.88 -12.16 23.45
CA LEU A 143 -30.05 -12.23 24.65
C LEU A 143 -29.18 -10.97 24.82
N GLU A 144 -28.64 -10.43 23.73
CA GLU A 144 -27.88 -9.17 23.71
C GLU A 144 -28.78 -7.97 24.05
N LEU A 145 -29.98 -7.91 23.47
CA LEU A 145 -31.00 -6.89 23.78
C LEU A 145 -31.50 -6.98 25.23
N ILE A 146 -31.60 -8.19 25.79
CA ILE A 146 -31.96 -8.38 27.21
C ILE A 146 -30.81 -7.90 28.11
N LYS A 147 -29.56 -8.20 27.79
CA LYS A 147 -28.39 -7.65 28.51
C LYS A 147 -28.33 -6.13 28.41
N GLN A 148 -28.63 -5.56 27.24
CA GLN A 148 -28.57 -4.12 26.99
C GLN A 148 -29.76 -3.34 27.57
N LYS A 149 -30.95 -3.93 27.68
CA LYS A 149 -32.07 -3.33 28.44
C LYS A 149 -31.79 -3.18 29.93
N VAL A 150 -30.84 -3.95 30.46
CA VAL A 150 -30.33 -3.81 31.83
C VAL A 150 -29.30 -2.68 31.94
N GLU A 151 -28.65 -2.27 30.84
CA GLU A 151 -27.54 -1.29 30.82
C GLU A 151 -27.81 0.03 30.05
N GLY A 152 -28.97 0.19 29.39
CA GLY A 152 -29.52 1.51 29.02
C GLY A 152 -28.80 2.32 27.94
N GLY A 153 -28.54 1.74 26.75
CA GLY A 153 -28.07 2.51 25.58
C GLY A 153 -28.71 2.05 24.26
N GLU A 154 -29.18 2.99 23.42
CA GLU A 154 -29.66 2.71 22.06
C GLU A 154 -28.49 2.62 21.06
N PRO A 155 -28.52 1.70 20.08
CA PRO A 155 -27.47 1.58 19.07
C PRO A 155 -27.63 2.63 17.97
N SER A 156 -26.58 3.42 17.71
CA SER A 156 -26.47 4.22 16.50
C SER A 156 -26.05 3.33 15.33
N GLU A 157 -26.86 3.24 14.27
CA GLU A 157 -26.45 2.57 13.03
C GLU A 157 -25.20 3.26 12.42
N PRO A 158 -24.24 2.51 11.87
CA PRO A 158 -23.07 3.09 11.23
C PRO A 158 -23.50 3.90 10.00
N HIS A 159 -23.18 5.20 10.00
CA HIS A 159 -23.44 6.12 8.89
C HIS A 159 -22.66 5.77 7.60
N THR A 160 -21.76 4.78 7.64
CA THR A 160 -20.86 4.41 6.55
C THR A 160 -21.09 2.97 6.13
N LYS A 161 -21.42 2.74 4.85
CA LYS A 161 -21.52 1.40 4.26
C LYS A 161 -20.19 0.98 3.64
N ILE A 162 -19.61 -0.13 4.11
CA ILE A 162 -18.42 -0.73 3.51
C ILE A 162 -18.83 -1.42 2.21
N LEU A 163 -18.43 -0.87 1.06
CA LEU A 163 -18.76 -1.41 -0.26
C LEU A 163 -17.82 -2.52 -0.70
N GLN A 164 -16.56 -2.43 -0.28
CA GLN A 164 -15.48 -3.33 -0.68
C GLN A 164 -14.60 -3.67 0.51
N LYS A 165 -14.11 -4.90 0.53
CA LYS A 165 -13.19 -5.42 1.53
C LYS A 165 -11.89 -5.81 0.86
N HIS A 166 -10.79 -5.32 1.42
CA HIS A 166 -9.45 -5.71 1.03
C HIS A 166 -9.11 -7.02 1.73
N VAL A 167 -8.89 -8.06 0.94
CA VAL A 167 -8.51 -9.39 1.42
C VAL A 167 -7.06 -9.62 1.00
N PRO A 168 -6.13 -9.84 1.96
CA PRO A 168 -4.74 -10.04 1.60
C PRO A 168 -4.59 -11.29 0.71
N SER A 169 -3.93 -11.13 -0.43
CA SER A 169 -3.66 -12.17 -1.43
C SER A 169 -2.23 -12.70 -1.33
N GLY A 170 -1.33 -11.90 -0.76
CA GLY A 170 0.06 -12.27 -0.59
C GLY A 170 0.82 -11.24 0.22
N PHE A 171 2.08 -11.55 0.53
CA PHE A 171 3.02 -10.61 1.12
C PHE A 171 4.43 -10.89 0.63
N CYS A 172 5.26 -9.87 0.71
CA CYS A 172 6.70 -9.98 0.59
C CYS A 172 7.36 -9.34 1.81
N TYR A 173 8.37 -9.99 2.38
CA TYR A 173 9.28 -9.30 3.30
C TYR A 173 10.73 -9.66 3.06
N HIS A 174 11.61 -8.67 3.21
CA HIS A 174 13.05 -8.81 3.08
C HIS A 174 13.73 -8.44 4.40
N ILE A 175 14.51 -9.37 4.95
CA ILE A 175 15.30 -9.15 6.17
C ILE A 175 16.70 -8.74 5.77
N LYS A 176 17.03 -7.47 5.98
CA LYS A 176 18.33 -6.89 5.67
C LYS A 176 19.23 -6.86 6.90
N CYS A 177 20.40 -7.50 6.80
CA CYS A 177 21.49 -7.31 7.75
C CYS A 177 22.39 -6.14 7.32
N PHE A 178 22.98 -5.44 8.29
CA PHE A 178 24.01 -4.42 8.00
C PHE A 178 25.30 -5.01 7.41
N ASP A 179 25.56 -6.28 7.68
CA ASP A 179 26.69 -7.05 7.14
C ASP A 179 26.16 -8.32 6.45
N GLU A 180 26.17 -8.32 5.11
CA GLU A 180 25.68 -9.42 4.29
C GLU A 180 26.51 -10.69 4.43
N THR A 181 27.77 -10.60 4.89
CA THR A 181 28.61 -11.77 5.14
C THR A 181 28.11 -12.59 6.33
N VAL A 182 27.31 -11.98 7.21
CA VAL A 182 26.75 -12.62 8.40
C VAL A 182 25.38 -13.22 8.11
N TYR A 183 24.56 -12.49 7.35
CA TYR A 183 23.21 -12.93 7.01
C TYR A 183 22.79 -12.34 5.67
N ALA A 184 22.60 -13.23 4.72
CA ALA A 184 22.02 -12.96 3.42
C ALA A 184 20.93 -14.01 3.16
N LYS A 185 19.67 -13.57 3.14
CA LYS A 185 18.52 -14.40 2.81
C LYS A 185 17.72 -13.70 1.72
N GLU A 186 17.26 -14.50 0.78
CA GLU A 186 16.33 -14.05 -0.26
C GLU A 186 15.04 -13.51 0.35
N PRO A 187 14.37 -12.53 -0.30
CA PRO A 187 13.05 -12.08 0.13
C PRO A 187 12.07 -13.23 0.28
N VAL A 188 11.31 -13.23 1.38
CA VAL A 188 10.25 -14.21 1.60
C VAL A 188 9.02 -13.72 0.89
N ILE A 189 8.60 -14.46 -0.13
CA ILE A 189 7.40 -14.19 -0.92
C ILE A 189 6.35 -15.25 -0.59
N TYR A 190 5.11 -14.80 -0.40
CA TYR A 190 3.97 -15.67 -0.24
C TYR A 190 2.78 -15.17 -1.06
N THR A 191 2.14 -16.09 -1.78
CA THR A 191 0.88 -15.86 -2.48
C THR A 191 -0.09 -16.96 -2.08
N THR A 192 -1.31 -16.57 -1.73
CA THR A 192 -2.39 -17.48 -1.34
C THR A 192 -2.60 -18.54 -2.42
N GLN A 193 -2.72 -19.80 -2.01
CA GLN A 193 -2.94 -20.91 -2.94
C GLN A 193 -4.42 -21.30 -2.99
N GLN A 194 -5.14 -21.04 -1.89
CA GLN A 194 -6.56 -21.35 -1.73
C GLN A 194 -7.35 -20.13 -1.25
N GLU A 195 -8.65 -20.15 -1.47
CA GLU A 195 -9.56 -19.11 -0.98
C GLU A 195 -9.82 -19.32 0.52
N GLY A 196 -9.66 -18.25 1.32
CA GLY A 196 -9.93 -18.27 2.76
C GLY A 196 -8.71 -18.51 3.67
N GLU A 197 -7.49 -18.58 3.11
CA GLU A 197 -6.28 -18.59 3.93
C GLU A 197 -6.11 -17.29 4.73
N ASP A 198 -5.71 -17.41 6.01
CA ASP A 198 -5.34 -16.24 6.83
C ASP A 198 -3.89 -15.83 6.52
N VAL A 199 -3.73 -15.09 5.43
CA VAL A 199 -2.43 -14.58 4.98
C VAL A 199 -1.76 -13.70 6.05
N GLY A 200 -2.54 -12.99 6.88
CA GLY A 200 -2.02 -12.19 7.99
C GLY A 200 -1.39 -13.05 9.09
N GLN A 201 -2.02 -14.17 9.43
CA GLN A 201 -1.47 -15.15 10.38
C GLN A 201 -0.21 -15.82 9.83
N ILE A 202 -0.23 -16.23 8.56
CA ILE A 202 0.92 -16.84 7.89
C ILE A 202 2.12 -15.88 7.88
N PHE A 203 1.88 -14.58 7.63
CA PHE A 203 2.91 -13.55 7.72
C PHE A 203 3.54 -13.49 9.12
N VAL A 204 2.73 -13.39 10.17
CA VAL A 204 3.20 -13.27 11.55
C VAL A 204 4.00 -14.52 11.96
N ASP A 205 3.54 -15.71 11.56
CA ASP A 205 4.20 -16.97 11.89
C ASP A 205 5.54 -17.13 11.18
N ARG A 206 5.60 -16.82 9.88
CA ARG A 206 6.86 -16.86 9.11
C ARG A 206 7.86 -15.84 9.61
N LEU A 207 7.42 -14.60 9.85
CA LEU A 207 8.29 -13.56 10.38
C LEU A 207 8.82 -13.95 11.77
N THR A 208 7.97 -14.47 12.64
CA THR A 208 8.37 -14.92 13.99
C THR A 208 9.37 -16.08 13.93
N LYS A 209 9.17 -17.02 13.01
CA LYS A 209 10.09 -18.14 12.77
C LYS A 209 11.46 -17.64 12.32
N ASP A 210 11.51 -16.78 11.31
CA ASP A 210 12.76 -16.24 10.78
C ASP A 210 13.55 -15.45 11.84
N ILE A 211 12.85 -14.67 12.68
CA ILE A 211 13.50 -13.93 13.78
C ILE A 211 14.08 -14.88 14.84
N ARG A 212 13.38 -15.98 15.15
CA ARG A 212 13.91 -17.01 16.06
C ARG A 212 15.14 -17.70 15.47
N GLU A 213 15.11 -18.03 14.19
CA GLU A 213 16.26 -18.64 13.49
C GLU A 213 17.48 -17.71 13.49
N ILE A 214 17.28 -16.43 13.16
CA ILE A 214 18.33 -15.40 13.22
C ILE A 214 18.93 -15.34 14.63
N TYR A 215 18.10 -15.38 15.66
CA TYR A 215 18.56 -15.31 17.04
C TYR A 215 19.34 -16.57 17.47
N GLN A 216 18.93 -17.75 17.00
CA GLN A 216 19.57 -19.02 17.34
C GLN A 216 20.90 -19.24 16.60
N GLN A 217 20.98 -18.77 15.35
CA GLN A 217 22.15 -18.96 14.49
C GLN A 217 23.26 -17.93 14.76
N ASN A 218 22.91 -16.76 15.31
CA ASN A 218 23.87 -15.71 15.61
C ASN A 218 24.19 -15.68 17.11
N ASP A 219 25.42 -16.05 17.46
CA ASP A 219 25.95 -15.73 18.79
C ASP A 219 26.28 -14.24 18.85
N PHE A 220 25.45 -13.45 19.56
CA PHE A 220 25.59 -11.99 19.69
C PHE A 220 26.73 -11.57 20.63
N LYS A 221 27.66 -12.49 20.97
CA LYS A 221 28.80 -12.27 21.85
C LYS A 221 30.10 -12.78 21.23
N LYS A 222 30.30 -12.53 19.93
CA LYS A 222 31.56 -12.96 19.28
C LYS A 222 32.76 -12.28 19.96
N PRO A 223 33.83 -13.02 20.28
CA PRO A 223 35.04 -12.43 20.80
C PRO A 223 35.68 -11.49 19.76
N MET A 224 36.49 -10.55 20.25
CA MET A 224 37.18 -9.59 19.41
C MET A 224 38.24 -10.29 18.55
N THR A 225 38.21 -10.01 17.25
CA THR A 225 39.21 -10.43 16.26
C THR A 225 39.88 -9.17 15.71
N MET A 226 41.22 -9.14 15.76
CA MET A 226 42.04 -8.03 15.26
C MET A 226 43.08 -8.55 14.26
N THR A 227 43.28 -7.84 13.16
CA THR A 227 44.44 -8.05 12.27
C THR A 227 45.67 -7.27 12.77
N GLU A 228 46.82 -7.43 12.14
CA GLU A 228 48.01 -6.63 12.49
C GLU A 228 47.83 -5.15 12.14
N GLU A 229 47.11 -4.86 11.04
CA GLU A 229 46.73 -3.50 10.65
C GLU A 229 45.82 -2.85 11.71
N ASP A 230 44.87 -3.60 12.26
CA ASP A 230 43.98 -3.10 13.34
C ASP A 230 44.77 -2.73 14.61
N LYS A 231 45.82 -3.47 14.93
CA LYS A 231 46.69 -3.17 16.08
C LYS A 231 47.48 -1.89 15.87
N ILE A 232 47.98 -1.66 14.66
CA ILE A 232 48.67 -0.42 14.27
C ILE A 232 47.68 0.74 14.34
N ALA A 233 46.49 0.60 13.74
CA ALA A 233 45.45 1.61 13.76
C ALA A 233 45.02 1.99 15.20
N PHE A 234 44.92 1.02 16.10
CA PHE A 234 44.65 1.29 17.52
C PHE A 234 45.80 2.04 18.21
N ALA A 235 47.05 1.68 17.94
CA ALA A 235 48.22 2.31 18.56
C ALA A 235 48.36 3.79 18.13
N GLU A 236 48.15 4.07 16.85
CA GLU A 236 48.26 5.40 16.24
C GLU A 236 47.02 6.28 16.46
N ALA A 237 45.89 5.70 16.88
CA ALA A 237 44.65 6.44 17.09
C ALA A 237 44.79 7.51 18.20
N THR A 238 44.62 8.77 17.79
CA THR A 238 44.60 9.95 18.67
C THR A 238 43.19 10.46 18.95
N LYS A 239 42.18 10.02 18.18
CA LYS A 239 40.78 10.43 18.32
C LYS A 239 39.84 9.24 18.50
N CYS A 240 38.79 9.44 19.28
CA CYS A 240 37.75 8.45 19.53
C CYS A 240 36.88 8.27 18.28
N PHE A 241 36.71 7.03 17.81
CA PHE A 241 35.90 6.77 16.61
C PHE A 241 34.38 7.06 16.81
N ILE A 242 33.92 7.18 18.06
CA ILE A 242 32.49 7.38 18.41
C ILE A 242 32.14 8.86 18.53
N CYS A 243 32.94 9.63 19.29
CA CYS A 243 32.66 11.04 19.58
C CYS A 243 33.60 12.04 18.89
N ASP A 244 34.60 11.54 18.18
CA ASP A 244 35.62 12.31 17.45
C ASP A 244 36.48 13.26 18.31
N GLN A 245 36.45 13.08 19.64
CA GLN A 245 37.29 13.82 20.59
C GLN A 245 38.62 13.11 20.84
N GLU A 246 39.63 13.85 21.34
CA GLU A 246 40.97 13.31 21.63
C GLU A 246 40.93 12.17 22.66
N LEU A 247 41.74 11.13 22.43
CA LEU A 247 41.89 9.98 23.31
C LEU A 247 43.01 10.21 24.33
N GLY A 248 42.71 9.93 25.59
CA GLY A 248 43.69 9.96 26.68
C GLY A 248 44.08 8.55 27.15
N GLU A 249 44.38 8.44 28.44
CA GLU A 249 44.74 7.16 29.08
C GLU A 249 43.58 6.16 29.17
N ASP A 250 42.34 6.61 28.98
CA ASP A 250 41.11 5.79 29.01
C ASP A 250 40.78 5.12 27.67
N ARG A 251 41.75 5.08 26.75
CA ARG A 251 41.63 4.49 25.42
C ARG A 251 41.41 2.98 25.47
N VAL A 252 40.25 2.54 24.99
CA VAL A 252 39.85 1.13 24.89
C VAL A 252 39.55 0.73 23.45
N ARG A 253 39.51 -0.59 23.20
CA ARG A 253 39.21 -1.19 21.90
C ARG A 253 37.71 -1.50 21.79
N ASP A 254 37.02 -0.86 20.84
CA ASP A 254 35.64 -1.23 20.48
C ASP A 254 35.65 -2.29 19.37
N HIS A 255 34.67 -3.20 19.44
CA HIS A 255 34.47 -4.21 18.41
C HIS A 255 32.99 -4.47 18.19
N CYS A 256 32.67 -4.96 17.00
CA CYS A 256 31.33 -5.39 16.68
C CYS A 256 31.03 -6.73 17.36
N HIS A 257 30.12 -6.75 18.34
CA HIS A 257 29.71 -8.01 18.99
C HIS A 257 29.02 -9.01 18.04
N PHE A 258 28.64 -8.55 16.85
CA PHE A 258 27.98 -9.34 15.81
C PHE A 258 28.96 -10.02 14.84
N THR A 259 30.08 -9.36 14.52
CA THR A 259 31.08 -9.86 13.55
C THR A 259 32.41 -10.21 14.21
N GLY A 260 32.65 -9.79 15.46
CA GLY A 260 33.93 -9.86 16.16
C GLY A 260 34.96 -8.81 15.72
N LYS A 261 34.74 -8.12 14.58
CA LYS A 261 35.72 -7.21 13.98
C LYS A 261 35.93 -5.95 14.82
N PHE A 262 37.18 -5.54 14.94
CA PHE A 262 37.57 -4.25 15.51
C PHE A 262 36.94 -3.08 14.73
N ARG A 263 36.49 -2.05 15.45
CA ARG A 263 35.91 -0.84 14.83
C ARG A 263 36.79 0.39 15.00
N GLY A 264 37.47 0.51 16.13
CA GLY A 264 38.30 1.66 16.42
C GLY A 264 38.63 1.82 17.90
N ALA A 265 39.53 2.76 18.17
CA ALA A 265 39.83 3.20 19.52
C ALA A 265 38.71 4.12 20.04
N ALA A 266 38.30 3.94 21.28
CA ALA A 266 37.26 4.75 21.91
C ALA A 266 37.59 5.08 23.38
N HIS A 267 36.96 6.11 23.94
CA HIS A 267 36.94 6.30 25.39
C HIS A 267 36.20 5.14 26.06
N ASN A 268 36.60 4.78 27.28
CA ASN A 268 35.93 3.71 28.04
C ASN A 268 34.43 3.97 28.19
N ASP A 269 34.05 5.21 28.51
CA ASP A 269 32.65 5.63 28.67
C ASP A 269 31.88 5.61 27.35
N CYS A 270 32.51 6.03 26.25
CA CYS A 270 31.89 5.99 24.93
C CYS A 270 31.60 4.53 24.53
N ASN A 271 32.57 3.63 24.71
CA ASN A 271 32.46 2.20 24.44
C ASN A 271 31.34 1.54 25.27
N LEU A 272 31.27 1.78 26.59
CA LEU A 272 30.24 1.19 27.46
C LEU A 272 28.80 1.64 27.13
N ASN A 273 28.68 2.85 26.58
CA ASN A 273 27.40 3.46 26.22
C ASN A 273 27.04 3.30 24.74
N TYR A 274 27.97 2.83 23.90
CA TYR A 274 27.72 2.53 22.49
C TYR A 274 26.93 1.23 22.38
N ARG A 275 25.61 1.35 22.34
CA ARG A 275 24.70 0.20 22.47
C ARG A 275 23.82 0.03 21.24
N ALA A 276 23.60 -1.24 20.90
CA ALA A 276 22.67 -1.60 19.84
C ALA A 276 21.24 -1.38 20.34
N PRO A 277 20.34 -0.86 19.50
CA PRO A 277 18.93 -0.85 19.82
C PRO A 277 18.44 -2.29 20.07
N LYS A 278 17.61 -2.47 21.10
CA LYS A 278 17.09 -3.79 21.50
C LYS A 278 15.89 -4.26 20.68
N PHE A 279 15.58 -3.58 19.58
CA PHE A 279 14.45 -3.90 18.73
C PHE A 279 14.88 -4.02 17.27
N ILE A 280 14.14 -4.83 16.51
CA ILE A 280 14.26 -4.95 15.07
C ILE A 280 13.12 -4.13 14.46
N PRO A 281 13.42 -3.09 13.66
CA PRO A 281 12.39 -2.35 12.96
C PRO A 281 11.79 -3.19 11.82
N VAL A 282 10.46 -3.21 11.75
CA VAL A 282 9.68 -3.75 10.64
C VAL A 282 9.02 -2.55 9.94
N ILE A 283 9.45 -2.29 8.71
CA ILE A 283 9.13 -1.09 7.97
C ILE A 283 8.14 -1.43 6.86
N PHE A 284 7.02 -0.73 6.86
CA PHE A 284 6.04 -0.69 5.78
C PHE A 284 5.91 0.74 5.28
N HIS A 285 5.43 0.93 4.05
CA HIS A 285 5.13 2.27 3.52
C HIS A 285 3.63 2.51 3.58
N ASN A 286 3.19 3.48 4.40
CA ASN A 286 1.78 3.73 4.72
C ASN A 286 1.14 2.66 5.63
N LEU A 287 1.92 2.13 6.57
CA LEU A 287 1.48 1.10 7.53
C LEU A 287 0.20 1.49 8.27
N ALA A 288 0.17 2.69 8.82
CA ALA A 288 -0.89 3.14 9.71
C ALA A 288 -2.21 3.40 8.98
N GLY A 289 -2.14 3.59 7.65
CA GLY A 289 -3.29 3.82 6.80
C GLY A 289 -3.79 2.58 6.08
N TYR A 290 -3.01 1.49 6.03
CA TYR A 290 -3.32 0.34 5.19
C TYR A 290 -2.90 -0.99 5.81
N ASP A 291 -1.61 -1.37 5.69
CA ASP A 291 -1.15 -2.74 5.93
C ASP A 291 -1.39 -3.24 7.35
N ALA A 292 -1.38 -2.35 8.34
CA ALA A 292 -1.59 -2.74 9.73
C ALA A 292 -2.95 -3.45 9.91
N HIS A 293 -3.99 -3.00 9.21
CA HIS A 293 -5.33 -3.59 9.32
C HIS A 293 -5.41 -5.04 8.83
N LEU A 294 -4.46 -5.46 7.98
CA LEU A 294 -4.43 -6.78 7.37
C LEU A 294 -3.94 -7.87 8.33
N PHE A 295 -3.05 -7.54 9.26
CA PHE A 295 -2.41 -8.53 10.13
C PHE A 295 -2.47 -8.20 11.64
N ILE A 296 -2.94 -7.02 12.06
CA ILE A 296 -2.93 -6.62 13.48
C ILE A 296 -3.74 -7.58 14.37
N LYS A 297 -4.85 -8.13 13.84
CA LYS A 297 -5.66 -9.13 14.56
C LYS A 297 -4.88 -10.43 14.78
N ALA A 298 -4.23 -10.93 13.74
CA ALA A 298 -3.34 -12.09 13.83
C ALA A 298 -2.16 -11.84 14.79
N LEU A 299 -1.60 -10.63 14.77
CA LEU A 299 -0.54 -10.23 15.70
C LEU A 299 -1.03 -10.25 17.16
N GLY A 300 -2.28 -9.86 17.41
CA GLY A 300 -2.93 -9.92 18.73
C GLY A 300 -3.26 -11.35 19.19
N ALA A 301 -3.53 -12.27 18.26
CA ALA A 301 -3.83 -13.66 18.56
C ALA A 301 -2.59 -14.47 18.97
N THR A 302 -1.40 -14.05 18.55
CA THR A 302 -0.14 -14.75 18.88
C THR A 302 0.39 -14.39 20.27
N GLU A 303 1.13 -15.30 20.91
CA GLU A 303 1.74 -15.07 22.23
C GLU A 303 2.71 -13.87 22.23
N GLY A 304 2.80 -13.18 23.36
CA GLY A 304 3.75 -12.08 23.59
C GLY A 304 3.10 -10.71 23.64
N LYS A 305 3.64 -9.85 24.52
CA LYS A 305 3.11 -8.52 24.79
C LYS A 305 3.19 -7.62 23.56
N ILE A 306 2.11 -6.89 23.30
CA ILE A 306 2.05 -5.80 22.33
C ILE A 306 2.02 -4.48 23.09
N ASP A 307 2.95 -3.58 22.77
CA ASP A 307 2.97 -2.21 23.25
C ASP A 307 2.66 -1.28 22.05
N CYS A 308 1.58 -0.50 22.11
CA CYS A 308 1.16 0.38 21.02
C CYS A 308 1.17 1.86 21.42
N ILE A 309 1.47 2.72 20.45
CA ILE A 309 1.32 4.16 20.55
C ILE A 309 0.18 4.55 19.60
N PRO A 310 -1.08 4.63 20.08
CA PRO A 310 -2.22 4.94 19.24
C PRO A 310 -2.25 6.43 18.85
N ASN A 311 -2.73 6.73 17.65
CA ASN A 311 -3.11 8.09 17.24
C ASN A 311 -4.64 8.26 17.31
N THR A 312 -5.36 7.25 16.78
CA THR A 312 -6.81 7.08 16.93
C THR A 312 -7.08 5.61 17.29
N GLU A 313 -8.36 5.25 17.49
CA GLU A 313 -8.77 3.84 17.70
C GLU A 313 -8.44 2.94 16.50
N GLU A 314 -8.31 3.53 15.31
CA GLU A 314 -8.04 2.81 14.06
C GLU A 314 -6.60 2.98 13.57
N ARG A 315 -5.93 4.09 13.91
CA ARG A 315 -4.59 4.41 13.39
C ARG A 315 -3.55 4.41 14.50
N TYR A 316 -2.49 3.62 14.31
CA TYR A 316 -1.38 3.51 15.25
C TYR A 316 -0.16 4.28 14.74
N ILE A 317 0.57 4.97 15.63
CA ILE A 317 1.84 5.64 15.27
C ILE A 317 2.95 4.61 15.12
N SER A 318 3.03 3.69 16.07
CA SER A 318 3.92 2.54 16.05
C SER A 318 3.40 1.52 17.05
N PHE A 319 3.65 0.24 16.81
CA PHE A 319 3.39 -0.82 17.76
C PHE A 319 4.58 -1.78 17.81
N THR A 320 4.81 -2.38 18.97
CA THR A 320 5.94 -3.25 19.24
C THR A 320 5.44 -4.60 19.73
N LYS A 321 5.82 -5.68 19.06
CA LYS A 321 5.54 -7.07 19.46
C LYS A 321 6.76 -7.67 20.15
N SER A 322 6.57 -8.30 21.30
CA SER A 322 7.62 -9.04 22.01
C SER A 322 7.59 -10.51 21.62
N VAL A 323 8.62 -10.99 20.93
CA VAL A 323 8.77 -12.37 20.47
C VAL A 323 9.72 -13.12 21.39
N ALA A 324 9.28 -14.26 21.96
CA ALA A 324 10.16 -15.12 22.73
C ALA A 324 11.16 -15.84 21.79
N VAL A 325 12.47 -15.66 22.06
CA VAL A 325 13.56 -16.18 21.22
C VAL A 325 14.49 -17.14 21.95
N GLY A 326 14.39 -17.24 23.28
CA GLY A 326 15.19 -18.18 24.07
C GLY A 326 14.98 -18.03 25.57
N SER A 327 15.86 -18.64 26.35
CA SER A 327 15.89 -18.47 27.81
C SER A 327 17.33 -18.47 28.33
N TYR A 328 17.58 -17.77 29.43
CA TYR A 328 18.89 -17.71 30.07
C TYR A 328 18.76 -17.86 31.59
N LYS A 329 19.81 -18.41 32.23
CA LYS A 329 19.91 -18.46 33.69
C LYS A 329 20.46 -17.13 34.21
N ASP A 330 19.74 -16.51 35.11
CA ASP A 330 20.21 -15.31 35.83
C ASP A 330 21.32 -15.70 36.84
N LYS A 331 22.04 -14.71 37.38
CA LYS A 331 23.09 -14.90 38.40
C LYS A 331 22.61 -15.63 39.67
N LYS A 332 21.28 -15.70 39.87
CA LYS A 332 20.61 -16.43 40.97
C LYS A 332 20.06 -17.81 40.56
N GLY A 333 20.44 -18.33 39.39
CA GLY A 333 20.02 -19.65 38.89
C GLY A 333 18.59 -19.72 38.33
N LYS A 334 17.79 -18.65 38.41
CA LYS A 334 16.43 -18.59 37.88
C LYS A 334 16.44 -18.47 36.35
N MET A 335 15.68 -19.32 35.68
CA MET A 335 15.45 -19.24 34.23
C MET A 335 14.59 -18.00 33.90
N LYS A 336 15.05 -17.18 32.97
CA LYS A 336 14.32 -16.03 32.41
C LYS A 336 14.16 -16.20 30.91
N THR A 337 12.94 -15.97 30.41
CA THR A 337 12.67 -15.91 28.97
C THR A 337 13.29 -14.66 28.37
N LEU A 338 13.94 -14.84 27.23
CA LEU A 338 14.52 -13.77 26.45
C LEU A 338 13.56 -13.39 25.32
N TYR A 339 13.30 -12.09 25.22
CA TYR A 339 12.40 -11.53 24.21
C TYR A 339 13.17 -10.64 23.25
N GLN A 340 12.88 -10.80 21.95
CA GLN A 340 13.26 -9.88 20.89
C GLN A 340 12.05 -8.99 20.57
N HIS A 341 12.25 -7.68 20.57
CA HIS A 341 11.18 -6.73 20.26
C HIS A 341 11.17 -6.42 18.76
N LEU A 342 10.02 -6.59 18.11
CA LEU A 342 9.77 -6.17 16.73
C LEU A 342 8.97 -4.88 16.76
N ARG A 343 9.54 -3.78 16.27
CA ARG A 343 8.86 -2.48 16.24
C ARG A 343 8.40 -2.17 14.83
N PHE A 344 7.10 -2.06 14.66
CA PHE A 344 6.47 -1.73 13.39
C PHE A 344 6.45 -0.22 13.19
N ILE A 345 6.98 0.22 12.05
CA ILE A 345 7.22 1.62 11.73
C ILE A 345 6.63 1.94 10.35
N ASP A 346 5.93 3.07 10.28
CA ASP A 346 5.41 3.62 9.03
C ASP A 346 6.44 4.56 8.39
N SER A 347 6.95 4.16 7.22
CA SER A 347 7.91 4.97 6.48
C SER A 347 7.33 6.22 5.84
N PHE A 348 6.02 6.25 5.56
CA PHE A 348 5.37 7.42 4.98
C PHE A 348 5.40 8.64 5.91
N LYS A 349 5.51 8.42 7.24
CA LYS A 349 5.59 9.50 8.22
C LYS A 349 6.90 10.29 8.19
N PHE A 350 7.97 9.71 7.67
CA PHE A 350 9.25 10.40 7.50
C PHE A 350 9.63 10.58 6.02
N MET A 351 9.04 9.80 5.12
CA MET A 351 9.11 9.97 3.67
C MET A 351 7.70 10.24 3.12
N GLY A 352 7.23 11.48 3.24
CA GLY A 352 5.86 11.90 2.92
C GLY A 352 5.51 11.96 1.42
N ALA A 353 6.11 11.08 0.62
CA ALA A 353 5.89 10.96 -0.82
C ALA A 353 5.59 9.50 -1.17
N SER A 354 4.88 9.27 -2.27
CA SER A 354 4.62 7.91 -2.76
C SER A 354 5.92 7.19 -3.12
N LEU A 355 5.93 5.86 -3.03
CA LEU A 355 7.07 5.04 -3.46
C LEU A 355 7.52 5.39 -4.88
N GLN A 356 6.58 5.62 -5.81
CA GLN A 356 6.90 6.05 -7.17
C GLN A 356 7.75 7.32 -7.18
N LYS A 357 7.31 8.36 -6.47
CA LYS A 357 8.04 9.64 -6.43
C LYS A 357 9.40 9.50 -5.74
N LEU A 358 9.49 8.65 -4.72
CA LEU A 358 10.76 8.34 -4.06
C LEU A 358 11.73 7.66 -5.02
N VAL A 359 11.26 6.68 -5.79
CA VAL A 359 12.06 5.98 -6.82
C VAL A 359 12.54 6.96 -7.89
N GLU A 360 11.67 7.85 -8.38
CA GLU A 360 12.02 8.87 -9.38
C GLU A 360 13.10 9.85 -8.88
N SER A 361 13.11 10.16 -7.58
CA SER A 361 14.08 11.07 -6.96
C SER A 361 15.39 10.41 -6.50
N THR A 362 15.47 9.08 -6.54
CA THR A 362 16.61 8.33 -6.00
C THR A 362 17.63 8.01 -7.09
N PRO A 363 18.94 8.28 -6.88
CA PRO A 363 20.00 7.93 -7.82
C PRO A 363 20.01 6.44 -8.18
N ALA A 364 20.25 6.12 -9.46
CA ALA A 364 20.14 4.76 -9.97
C ALA A 364 21.11 3.77 -9.27
N ASP A 365 22.26 4.23 -8.81
CA ASP A 365 23.29 3.48 -8.08
C ASP A 365 22.88 3.13 -6.65
N ALA A 366 21.95 3.88 -6.04
CA ALA A 366 21.45 3.60 -4.70
C ALA A 366 20.60 2.32 -4.63
N PHE A 367 20.11 1.82 -5.77
CA PHE A 367 19.26 0.64 -5.86
C PHE A 367 20.03 -0.69 -5.89
N THR A 368 21.01 -0.85 -5.02
CA THR A 368 21.88 -2.03 -4.92
C THR A 368 21.11 -3.34 -4.74
N ASN A 369 20.14 -3.38 -3.82
CA ASN A 369 19.36 -4.61 -3.58
C ASN A 369 18.54 -4.99 -4.82
N MET A 370 17.85 -4.03 -5.43
CA MET A 370 17.06 -4.30 -6.63
C MET A 370 17.93 -4.74 -7.82
N ARG A 371 19.10 -4.12 -8.01
CA ARG A 371 20.05 -4.53 -9.06
C ARG A 371 20.63 -5.92 -8.81
N ARG A 372 20.74 -6.35 -7.55
CA ARG A 372 21.16 -7.71 -7.23
C ARG A 372 20.07 -8.71 -7.60
N GLU A 373 18.84 -8.46 -7.18
CA GLU A 373 17.71 -9.39 -7.44
C GLU A 373 17.29 -9.41 -8.91
N PHE A 374 17.36 -8.26 -9.60
CA PHE A 374 16.82 -8.07 -10.95
C PHE A 374 17.88 -7.74 -12.03
N GLY A 375 19.17 -7.63 -11.66
CA GLY A 375 20.30 -7.37 -12.56
C GLY A 375 20.63 -5.89 -12.84
N ALA A 376 21.71 -5.65 -13.62
CA ALA A 376 22.25 -4.32 -13.96
C ALA A 376 21.54 -3.58 -15.11
N LYS A 377 20.38 -4.07 -15.57
CA LYS A 377 19.56 -3.33 -16.55
C LYS A 377 19.17 -1.99 -15.92
N PRO A 378 19.05 -0.90 -16.69
CA PRO A 378 18.57 0.34 -16.11
C PRO A 378 17.25 0.00 -15.43
N MET A 379 17.11 0.49 -14.20
CA MET A 379 15.81 0.90 -13.72
C MET A 379 15.30 1.91 -14.72
N ASP A 380 14.74 1.42 -15.82
CA ASP A 380 13.78 2.19 -16.55
C ASP A 380 12.69 2.45 -15.51
N PRO A 381 12.35 3.71 -15.21
CA PRO A 381 11.12 4.00 -14.48
C PRO A 381 9.93 3.23 -15.09
N GLY A 382 10.04 2.81 -16.37
CA GLY A 382 9.22 1.82 -17.06
C GLY A 382 9.00 0.47 -16.38
N LEU A 383 9.99 -0.09 -15.67
CA LEU A 383 9.89 -1.41 -15.01
C LEU A 383 8.89 -1.42 -13.86
N PHE A 384 8.74 -0.29 -13.15
CA PHE A 384 7.72 -0.07 -12.10
C PHE A 384 6.43 0.58 -12.64
N LYS A 385 6.41 0.96 -13.92
CA LYS A 385 5.21 1.46 -14.59
C LYS A 385 4.38 0.27 -15.09
N ILE A 386 3.67 -0.39 -14.17
CA ILE A 386 2.29 -0.82 -14.46
C ILE A 386 1.45 0.47 -14.42
N GLY A 387 1.71 1.35 -15.38
CA GLY A 387 1.21 2.71 -15.39
C GLY A 387 0.64 2.97 -16.75
N HIS A 388 -0.69 2.94 -16.83
CA HIS A 388 -1.42 3.60 -17.89
C HIS A 388 -0.91 5.03 -18.03
N PHE A 389 -0.11 5.32 -19.07
CA PHE A 389 0.23 6.71 -19.40
C PHE A 389 -0.89 7.30 -20.23
N GLU A 390 -1.94 7.81 -19.59
CA GLU A 390 -2.78 8.80 -20.27
C GLU A 390 -1.94 10.06 -20.50
N SER A 391 -1.81 10.50 -21.75
CA SER A 391 -1.26 11.82 -22.03
C SER A 391 -2.11 12.90 -21.35
N GLU A 392 -1.57 14.08 -21.04
CA GLU A 392 -2.26 15.18 -20.33
C GLU A 392 -3.62 15.59 -20.95
N ASN A 393 -3.88 15.17 -22.18
CA ASN A 393 -5.11 15.38 -22.94
C ASN A 393 -6.01 14.13 -23.07
N GLY A 394 -5.70 13.00 -22.42
CA GLY A 394 -6.45 11.74 -22.41
C GLY A 394 -6.51 10.99 -23.74
N ARG A 395 -5.74 11.42 -24.76
CA ARG A 395 -5.88 10.93 -26.15
C ARG A 395 -4.96 9.78 -26.53
N SER A 396 -3.94 9.49 -25.74
CA SER A 396 -3.02 8.38 -25.99
C SER A 396 -2.69 7.63 -24.71
N ILE A 397 -2.56 6.31 -24.83
CA ILE A 397 -2.15 5.40 -23.76
C ILE A 397 -0.89 4.64 -24.20
N THR A 398 0.01 4.36 -23.27
CA THR A 398 1.13 3.45 -23.51
C THR A 398 0.86 2.14 -22.77
N LEU A 399 0.86 1.03 -23.50
CA LEU A 399 0.65 -0.31 -22.97
C LEU A 399 1.88 -1.17 -23.26
N ARG A 400 2.07 -2.23 -22.46
CA ARG A 400 3.12 -3.22 -22.68
C ARG A 400 2.52 -4.46 -23.32
N GLU A 401 2.95 -4.78 -24.53
CA GLU A 401 2.62 -6.05 -25.19
C GLU A 401 3.63 -7.11 -24.74
N VAL A 402 3.16 -8.30 -24.37
CA VAL A 402 4.02 -9.40 -23.92
C VAL A 402 3.80 -10.59 -24.84
N ILE A 403 4.88 -11.12 -25.42
CA ILE A 403 4.86 -12.20 -26.40
C ILE A 403 6.01 -13.18 -26.16
N ASP A 404 5.90 -14.37 -26.74
CA ASP A 404 7.01 -15.32 -26.80
C ASP A 404 8.02 -14.89 -27.88
N ARG A 405 9.16 -14.36 -27.44
CA ARG A 405 10.22 -13.86 -28.32
C ARG A 405 10.92 -14.95 -29.13
N GLU A 406 11.09 -16.14 -28.56
CA GLU A 406 11.77 -17.23 -29.27
C GLU A 406 10.90 -17.75 -30.41
N LYS A 407 9.57 -17.85 -30.19
CA LYS A 407 8.62 -18.13 -31.28
C LYS A 407 8.62 -17.04 -32.34
N LEU A 408 8.64 -15.76 -31.95
CA LEU A 408 8.74 -14.66 -32.92
C LEU A 408 10.02 -14.76 -33.76
N LYS A 409 11.15 -15.00 -33.11
CA LYS A 409 12.44 -15.18 -33.78
C LYS A 409 12.39 -16.34 -34.77
N HIS A 410 11.80 -17.47 -34.38
CA HIS A 410 11.64 -18.62 -35.25
C HIS A 410 10.74 -18.34 -36.47
N ILE A 411 9.63 -17.61 -36.28
CA ILE A 411 8.72 -17.25 -37.38
C ILE A 411 9.41 -16.30 -38.37
N VAL A 412 10.22 -15.36 -37.86
CA VAL A 412 10.99 -14.44 -38.69
C VAL A 412 12.12 -15.14 -39.47
N THR A 413 12.74 -16.18 -38.90
CA THR A 413 13.82 -16.92 -39.58
C THR A 413 13.33 -17.97 -40.58
N HIS A 414 12.09 -18.48 -40.41
CA HIS A 414 11.49 -19.50 -41.29
C HIS A 414 10.10 -19.06 -41.80
N PRO A 415 9.98 -17.92 -42.51
CA PRO A 415 8.68 -17.36 -42.92
C PRO A 415 7.92 -18.21 -43.96
N GLU A 416 8.59 -19.17 -44.61
CA GLU A 416 8.02 -20.16 -45.52
C GLU A 416 7.12 -21.17 -44.80
N ASP A 417 7.41 -21.48 -43.54
CA ASP A 417 6.67 -22.47 -42.73
C ASP A 417 5.36 -21.92 -42.17
N TYR A 418 5.14 -20.60 -42.27
CA TYR A 418 4.00 -19.91 -41.66
C TYR A 418 3.14 -19.16 -42.68
N GLU A 419 1.82 -19.32 -42.55
CA GLU A 419 0.87 -18.54 -43.33
C GLU A 419 0.71 -17.13 -42.72
N LEU A 420 1.55 -16.19 -43.16
CA LEU A 420 1.58 -14.84 -42.58
C LEU A 420 0.28 -14.04 -42.86
N GLY A 421 -0.47 -14.42 -43.91
CA GLY A 421 -1.74 -13.81 -44.29
C GLY A 421 -1.58 -12.42 -44.91
N SER A 422 -2.72 -11.74 -45.14
CA SER A 422 -2.74 -10.33 -45.55
C SER A 422 -3.65 -9.53 -44.62
N ARG A 423 -3.31 -8.27 -44.36
CA ARG A 423 -4.08 -7.40 -43.46
C ARG A 423 -4.20 -5.99 -44.00
N TYR A 424 -5.31 -5.33 -43.75
CA TYR A 424 -5.45 -3.91 -44.02
C TYR A 424 -4.90 -3.08 -42.86
N ILE A 425 -3.87 -2.27 -43.12
CA ILE A 425 -3.29 -1.33 -42.15
C ILE A 425 -3.46 0.07 -42.73
N LYS A 426 -4.16 0.94 -41.99
CA LYS A 426 -4.51 2.32 -42.43
C LYS A 426 -5.21 2.38 -43.81
N GLY A 427 -5.91 1.33 -44.22
CA GLY A 427 -6.63 1.25 -45.49
C GLY A 427 -5.84 0.63 -46.64
N GLU A 428 -4.55 0.34 -46.44
CA GLU A 428 -3.70 -0.33 -47.43
C GLU A 428 -3.61 -1.82 -47.13
N LYS A 429 -3.68 -2.65 -48.18
CA LYS A 429 -3.49 -4.11 -48.05
C LYS A 429 -2.00 -4.40 -47.92
N VAL A 430 -1.61 -4.93 -46.77
CA VAL A 430 -0.26 -5.39 -46.47
C VAL A 430 -0.16 -6.86 -46.89
N ASP A 431 0.77 -7.13 -47.80
CA ASP A 431 1.07 -8.45 -48.34
C ASP A 431 1.98 -9.27 -47.41
N LYS A 432 2.39 -10.46 -47.86
CA LYS A 432 3.20 -11.40 -47.08
C LYS A 432 4.56 -10.79 -46.72
N ASP A 433 5.21 -10.13 -47.66
CA ASP A 433 6.55 -9.55 -47.48
C ASP A 433 6.51 -8.37 -46.52
N ALA A 434 5.49 -7.52 -46.63
CA ALA A 434 5.30 -6.41 -45.70
C ALA A 434 4.87 -6.86 -44.29
N GLN A 435 4.18 -8.01 -44.14
CA GLN A 435 3.98 -8.64 -42.83
C GLN A 435 5.31 -9.15 -42.23
N LEU A 436 6.20 -9.73 -43.04
CA LEU A 436 7.51 -10.18 -42.57
C LEU A 436 8.37 -9.01 -42.07
N THR A 437 8.43 -7.90 -42.82
CA THR A 437 9.12 -6.68 -42.39
C THR A 437 8.55 -6.16 -41.07
N LEU A 438 7.23 -6.17 -40.90
CA LEU A 438 6.59 -5.75 -39.65
C LEU A 438 7.01 -6.63 -38.47
N LEU A 439 7.10 -7.96 -38.66
CA LEU A 439 7.54 -8.88 -37.62
C LEU A 439 9.02 -8.72 -37.28
N GLN A 440 9.87 -8.44 -38.27
CA GLN A 440 11.28 -8.13 -38.07
C GLN A 440 11.45 -6.86 -37.22
N ASP A 441 10.74 -5.79 -37.57
CA ASP A 441 10.74 -4.53 -36.81
C ASP A 441 10.21 -4.74 -35.38
N TYR A 442 9.15 -5.55 -35.24
CA TYR A 442 8.57 -5.90 -33.95
C TYR A 442 9.58 -6.72 -33.09
N LEU A 443 10.35 -7.63 -33.70
CA LEU A 443 11.39 -8.41 -33.01
C LEU A 443 12.55 -7.53 -32.53
N VAL A 444 12.98 -6.56 -33.34
CA VAL A 444 14.03 -5.60 -32.96
C VAL A 444 13.61 -4.76 -31.76
N ARG A 445 12.33 -4.39 -31.69
CA ARG A 445 11.77 -3.58 -30.60
C ARG A 445 11.41 -4.39 -29.34
N THR A 446 11.26 -5.70 -29.48
CA THR A 446 10.92 -6.60 -28.37
C THR A 446 12.16 -6.92 -27.54
N ASN A 447 12.07 -6.65 -26.23
CA ASN A 447 13.17 -6.90 -25.30
C ASN A 447 13.41 -8.41 -25.06
N ALA A 448 14.49 -8.77 -24.36
CA ALA A 448 14.84 -10.18 -24.12
C ALA A 448 13.78 -11.00 -23.34
N LEU A 449 12.84 -10.34 -22.66
CA LEU A 449 11.74 -10.97 -21.93
C LEU A 449 10.46 -11.10 -22.78
N GLY A 450 10.50 -10.69 -24.05
CA GLY A 450 9.31 -10.73 -24.91
C GLY A 450 8.38 -9.52 -24.76
N GLU A 451 8.85 -8.43 -24.14
CA GLU A 451 8.01 -7.25 -23.92
C GLU A 451 8.30 -6.15 -24.95
N CYS A 452 7.23 -5.52 -25.44
CA CYS A 452 7.27 -4.41 -26.39
C CYS A 452 6.39 -3.25 -25.89
N PRO A 453 6.97 -2.07 -25.56
CA PRO A 453 6.18 -0.91 -25.17
C PRO A 453 5.53 -0.26 -26.40
N MET A 454 4.20 -0.19 -26.38
CA MET A 454 3.37 0.27 -27.50
C MET A 454 2.51 1.47 -27.13
N ARG A 455 2.56 2.50 -27.98
CA ARG A 455 1.69 3.66 -27.86
C ARG A 455 0.42 3.48 -28.69
N TYR A 456 -0.70 3.74 -28.04
CA TYR A 456 -2.05 3.68 -28.58
C TYR A 456 -2.69 5.06 -28.51
N TYR A 457 -3.57 5.38 -29.46
CA TYR A 457 -4.26 6.67 -29.50
C TYR A 457 -5.69 6.55 -30.02
N GLN A 458 -6.53 7.50 -29.62
CA GLN A 458 -7.87 7.68 -30.17
C GLN A 458 -7.84 8.73 -31.27
N ARG A 459 -8.41 8.42 -32.45
CA ARG A 459 -8.39 9.33 -33.61
C ARG A 459 -9.18 10.62 -33.37
N HIS A 460 -10.32 10.53 -32.67
CA HIS A 460 -11.25 11.65 -32.46
C HIS A 460 -11.35 12.06 -30.99
N GLY A 461 -10.45 11.56 -30.12
CA GLY A 461 -10.52 11.78 -28.67
C GLY A 461 -11.63 11.00 -27.96
N PHE A 462 -12.29 10.08 -28.66
CA PHE A 462 -13.21 9.09 -28.09
C PHE A 462 -13.19 7.80 -28.93
N GLY A 463 -13.68 6.70 -28.35
CA GLY A 463 -13.83 5.41 -29.03
C GLY A 463 -12.60 4.50 -28.98
N ARG A 464 -12.40 3.67 -30.02
CA ARG A 464 -11.37 2.63 -30.06
C ARG A 464 -9.95 3.22 -30.08
N TYR A 465 -9.06 2.57 -29.34
CA TYR A 465 -7.62 2.82 -29.38
C TYR A 465 -6.96 2.10 -30.55
N TRP A 466 -6.09 2.83 -31.26
CA TRP A 466 -5.31 2.35 -32.40
C TRP A 466 -3.83 2.45 -32.11
N THR A 467 -3.02 1.52 -32.63
CA THR A 467 -1.56 1.65 -32.53
C THR A 467 -1.08 2.92 -33.25
N GLY A 468 -0.28 3.73 -32.55
CA GLY A 468 0.34 4.96 -33.08
C GLY A 468 1.28 4.71 -34.23
N GLU A 469 1.91 3.54 -34.21
CA GLU A 469 2.94 3.11 -35.14
C GLU A 469 2.42 1.99 -36.07
N LYS A 470 3.11 1.75 -37.18
CA LYS A 470 2.80 0.61 -38.07
C LYS A 470 3.03 -0.74 -37.36
N ILE A 471 3.90 -0.75 -36.36
CA ILE A 471 4.34 -1.91 -35.58
C ILE A 471 3.39 -2.09 -34.37
N GLY A 472 2.99 -3.32 -34.04
CA GLY A 472 2.16 -3.66 -32.87
C GLY A 472 1.22 -4.85 -33.08
N LEU A 473 0.78 -5.49 -31.99
CA LEU A 473 -0.09 -6.69 -32.06
C LEU A 473 -1.41 -6.45 -32.80
N GLN A 474 -1.96 -5.23 -32.77
CA GLN A 474 -3.17 -4.89 -33.55
C GLN A 474 -2.98 -4.98 -35.06
N ASN A 475 -1.75 -5.02 -35.56
CA ASN A 475 -1.41 -5.06 -36.99
C ASN A 475 -0.87 -6.44 -37.43
N ILE A 476 -0.45 -7.30 -36.49
CA ILE A 476 0.00 -8.68 -36.75
C ILE A 476 -1.17 -9.63 -37.02
N SER A 477 -1.09 -10.46 -38.06
CA SER A 477 -2.16 -11.38 -38.43
C SER A 477 -2.63 -12.26 -37.25
N ARG A 478 -3.93 -12.57 -37.21
CA ARG A 478 -4.57 -13.20 -36.04
C ARG A 478 -3.88 -14.49 -35.63
N ARG A 479 -3.53 -15.35 -36.59
CA ARG A 479 -2.88 -16.65 -36.32
C ARG A 479 -1.52 -16.46 -35.64
N ILE A 480 -0.66 -15.60 -36.20
CA ILE A 480 0.65 -15.31 -35.61
C ILE A 480 0.48 -14.70 -34.22
N ARG A 481 -0.37 -13.68 -34.10
CA ARG A 481 -0.62 -13.02 -32.81
C ARG A 481 -1.04 -14.01 -31.74
N HIS A 482 -1.96 -14.93 -32.06
CA HIS A 482 -2.40 -15.96 -31.12
C HIS A 482 -1.24 -16.88 -30.72
N THR A 483 -0.43 -17.34 -31.68
CA THR A 483 0.74 -18.17 -31.41
C THR A 483 1.76 -17.47 -30.50
N LEU A 484 2.00 -16.18 -30.73
CA LEU A 484 2.93 -15.37 -29.96
C LEU A 484 2.44 -15.10 -28.52
N CYS A 485 1.12 -14.96 -28.34
CA CYS A 485 0.55 -14.55 -27.06
C CYS A 485 0.04 -15.71 -26.19
N ALA A 486 -0.06 -16.93 -26.74
CA ALA A 486 -0.78 -18.06 -26.12
C ALA A 486 -0.35 -18.37 -24.67
N ASP A 487 0.95 -18.28 -24.37
CA ASP A 487 1.48 -18.63 -23.05
C ASP A 487 1.61 -17.43 -22.10
N HIS A 488 1.33 -16.21 -22.59
CA HIS A 488 1.60 -14.96 -21.88
C HIS A 488 0.37 -14.08 -21.67
N MET A 489 -0.69 -14.25 -22.46
CA MET A 489 -1.87 -13.39 -22.42
C MET A 489 -3.17 -14.20 -22.48
N ILE A 490 -4.19 -13.69 -21.80
CA ILE A 490 -5.56 -14.20 -21.88
C ILE A 490 -6.34 -13.30 -22.85
N ASP A 491 -6.90 -13.88 -23.91
CA ASP A 491 -7.76 -13.17 -24.87
C ASP A 491 -9.19 -13.10 -24.31
N ILE A 492 -9.61 -11.91 -23.89
CA ILE A 492 -10.96 -11.65 -23.38
C ILE A 492 -11.72 -10.85 -24.45
N ASP A 493 -12.77 -11.44 -25.02
CA ASP A 493 -13.62 -10.79 -26.02
C ASP A 493 -15.05 -10.63 -25.51
N MET A 494 -15.64 -9.45 -25.73
CA MET A 494 -17.02 -9.17 -25.35
C MET A 494 -17.95 -9.66 -26.46
N LYS A 495 -18.61 -10.80 -26.20
CA LYS A 495 -19.58 -11.37 -27.14
C LYS A 495 -20.69 -10.37 -27.43
N ASN A 496 -20.88 -10.03 -28.71
CA ASN A 496 -21.95 -9.15 -29.20
C ASN A 496 -21.99 -7.75 -28.56
N ALA A 497 -20.85 -7.18 -28.17
CA ALA A 497 -20.80 -5.90 -27.46
C ALA A 497 -21.59 -4.77 -28.15
N HIS A 498 -21.38 -4.54 -29.45
CA HIS A 498 -22.03 -3.43 -30.17
C HIS A 498 -23.56 -3.65 -30.31
N PRO A 499 -24.04 -4.81 -30.80
CA PRO A 499 -25.48 -5.11 -30.83
C PRO A 499 -26.15 -4.97 -29.46
N THR A 500 -25.52 -5.49 -28.40
CA THR A 500 -26.09 -5.47 -27.04
C THR A 500 -26.22 -4.04 -26.51
N LEU A 501 -25.21 -3.20 -26.71
CA LEU A 501 -25.26 -1.80 -26.33
C LEU A 501 -26.32 -1.03 -27.14
N LEU A 502 -26.48 -1.34 -28.42
CA LEU A 502 -27.49 -0.73 -29.27
C LEU A 502 -28.91 -1.14 -28.85
N SER A 503 -29.14 -2.42 -28.55
CA SER A 503 -30.43 -2.93 -28.04
C SER A 503 -30.78 -2.23 -26.72
N TRP A 504 -29.83 -2.16 -25.78
CA TRP A 504 -30.02 -1.44 -24.52
C TRP A 504 -30.38 0.03 -24.75
N TYR A 505 -29.68 0.73 -25.63
CA TYR A 505 -30.00 2.11 -25.99
C TYR A 505 -31.40 2.26 -26.59
N CYS A 506 -31.79 1.35 -27.50
CA CYS A 506 -33.13 1.35 -28.10
C CYS A 506 -34.22 1.18 -27.03
N HIS A 507 -34.08 0.21 -26.12
CA HIS A 507 -35.04 -0.03 -25.04
C HIS A 507 -35.17 1.16 -24.08
N GLU A 508 -34.06 1.79 -23.68
CA GLU A 508 -34.08 3.00 -22.83
C GLU A 508 -34.79 4.19 -23.49
N ASN A 509 -34.80 4.25 -24.83
CA ASN A 509 -35.44 5.31 -25.60
C ASN A 509 -36.82 4.91 -26.15
N GLY A 510 -37.36 3.74 -25.75
CA GLY A 510 -38.66 3.25 -26.22
C GLY A 510 -38.70 2.89 -27.71
N ILE A 511 -37.56 2.58 -28.31
CA ILE A 511 -37.45 2.13 -29.70
C ILE A 511 -37.52 0.60 -29.72
N GLU A 512 -38.54 0.06 -30.37
CA GLU A 512 -38.71 -1.39 -30.50
C GLU A 512 -37.65 -1.97 -31.45
N CYS A 513 -36.86 -2.94 -30.97
CA CYS A 513 -35.74 -3.51 -31.71
C CYS A 513 -35.74 -5.05 -31.74
N MET A 514 -36.91 -5.66 -32.00
CA MET A 514 -37.09 -7.13 -32.01
C MET A 514 -36.06 -7.89 -32.85
N GLY A 515 -35.67 -7.39 -34.03
CA GLY A 515 -34.68 -8.04 -34.89
C GLY A 515 -33.27 -8.02 -34.30
N LEU A 516 -32.92 -6.95 -33.56
CA LEU A 516 -31.64 -6.83 -32.88
C LEU A 516 -31.58 -7.74 -31.66
N ASP A 517 -32.69 -7.84 -30.92
CA ASP A 517 -32.81 -8.74 -29.76
C ASP A 517 -32.73 -10.21 -30.19
N ALA A 518 -33.40 -10.57 -31.28
CA ALA A 518 -33.29 -11.90 -31.90
C ALA A 518 -31.86 -12.21 -32.34
N TYR A 519 -31.16 -11.22 -32.93
CA TYR A 519 -29.74 -11.36 -33.28
C TYR A 519 -28.84 -11.58 -32.05
N ILE A 520 -29.11 -10.89 -30.95
CA ILE A 520 -28.33 -11.06 -29.71
C ILE A 520 -28.58 -12.45 -29.10
N SER A 521 -29.83 -12.92 -29.10
CA SER A 521 -30.21 -14.20 -28.49
C SER A 521 -29.71 -15.41 -29.27
N ASP A 522 -29.75 -15.40 -30.60
CA ASP A 522 -29.34 -16.54 -31.43
C ASP A 522 -28.56 -16.13 -32.70
N ARG A 523 -27.45 -15.42 -32.48
CA ARG A 523 -26.55 -15.01 -33.56
C ARG A 523 -26.02 -16.18 -34.39
N GLU A 524 -25.67 -17.28 -33.74
CA GLU A 524 -24.99 -18.40 -34.41
C GLU A 524 -25.98 -19.18 -35.28
N GLY A 525 -27.23 -19.38 -34.83
CA GLY A 525 -28.31 -19.91 -35.65
C GLY A 525 -28.59 -19.03 -36.86
N LEU A 526 -28.76 -17.72 -36.66
CA LEU A 526 -29.01 -16.77 -37.75
C LEU A 526 -27.90 -16.74 -38.81
N ILE A 527 -26.63 -16.82 -38.39
CA ILE A 527 -25.51 -16.91 -39.34
C ILE A 527 -25.53 -18.24 -40.08
N ALA A 528 -25.82 -19.36 -39.40
CA ALA A 528 -25.89 -20.68 -40.02
C ALA A 528 -27.03 -20.75 -41.06
N ASP A 529 -28.20 -20.21 -40.72
CA ASP A 529 -29.36 -20.14 -41.62
C ASP A 529 -29.06 -19.28 -42.84
N LEU A 530 -28.42 -18.11 -42.65
CA LEU A 530 -28.02 -17.24 -43.75
C LEU A 530 -26.96 -17.89 -44.66
N MET A 531 -26.00 -18.60 -44.08
CA MET A 531 -25.01 -19.37 -44.85
C MET A 531 -25.68 -20.46 -45.68
N ALA A 532 -26.66 -21.16 -45.11
CA ALA A 532 -27.41 -22.22 -45.80
C ALA A 532 -28.32 -21.66 -46.91
N TYR A 533 -28.94 -20.50 -46.67
CA TYR A 533 -29.87 -19.86 -47.60
C TYR A 533 -29.15 -19.20 -48.79
N GLU A 534 -28.10 -18.42 -48.54
CA GLU A 534 -27.36 -17.69 -49.58
C GLU A 534 -26.21 -18.51 -50.19
N GLY A 535 -25.86 -19.66 -49.60
CA GLY A 535 -24.71 -20.46 -50.03
C GLY A 535 -23.36 -19.78 -49.83
N ILE A 536 -23.28 -18.83 -48.90
CA ILE A 536 -22.09 -18.01 -48.64
C ILE A 536 -21.30 -18.52 -47.44
N ASN A 537 -20.01 -18.19 -47.39
CA ASN A 537 -19.19 -18.52 -46.22
C ASN A 537 -19.53 -17.62 -45.02
N ARG A 538 -19.01 -18.01 -43.85
CA ARG A 538 -19.33 -17.36 -42.57
C ARG A 538 -18.91 -15.89 -42.50
N ASP A 539 -17.83 -15.49 -43.15
CA ASP A 539 -17.35 -14.11 -43.12
C ASP A 539 -18.12 -13.22 -44.09
N ASP A 540 -18.56 -13.77 -45.22
CA ASP A 540 -19.50 -13.12 -46.13
C ASP A 540 -20.89 -12.97 -45.49
N ALA A 541 -21.39 -13.98 -44.77
CA ALA A 541 -22.65 -13.89 -44.02
C ALA A 541 -22.62 -12.79 -42.95
N LYS A 542 -21.51 -12.66 -42.20
CA LYS A 542 -21.33 -11.55 -41.24
C LYS A 542 -21.32 -10.19 -41.95
N THR A 543 -20.67 -10.12 -43.10
CA THR A 543 -20.57 -8.89 -43.89
C THR A 543 -21.93 -8.51 -44.47
N TYR A 544 -22.71 -9.48 -44.91
CA TYR A 544 -24.07 -9.32 -45.42
C TYR A 544 -25.00 -8.73 -44.35
N LEU A 545 -24.99 -9.29 -43.14
CA LEU A 545 -25.75 -8.78 -41.99
C LEU A 545 -25.32 -7.36 -41.58
N ALA A 546 -24.04 -7.02 -41.73
CA ALA A 546 -23.54 -5.68 -41.41
C ALA A 546 -23.84 -4.64 -42.51
N ARG A 547 -24.01 -5.05 -43.77
CA ARG A 547 -24.17 -4.15 -44.93
C ARG A 547 -25.62 -3.83 -45.29
N HIS A 548 -26.61 -4.58 -44.80
CA HIS A 548 -28.02 -4.31 -45.09
C HIS A 548 -28.57 -3.00 -44.49
N HIS A 549 -27.80 -2.27 -43.70
CA HIS A 549 -28.11 -0.88 -43.32
C HIS A 549 -27.93 0.16 -44.46
N GLN A 550 -27.53 -0.26 -45.67
CA GLN A 550 -27.43 0.64 -46.84
C GLN A 550 -28.49 0.38 -47.93
N TRP A 551 -29.51 -0.45 -47.66
CA TRP A 551 -30.49 -0.82 -48.69
C TRP A 551 -31.70 0.12 -48.82
N GLU A 552 -31.92 1.05 -47.89
CA GLU A 552 -33.07 1.98 -47.98
C GLU A 552 -32.87 3.18 -48.94
N ASP A 553 -31.69 3.37 -49.53
CA ASP A 553 -31.42 4.52 -50.42
C ASP A 553 -31.37 4.17 -51.92
N ARG A 554 -31.77 2.95 -52.32
CA ARG A 554 -31.81 2.53 -53.73
C ARG A 554 -33.19 2.21 -54.31
N GLN A 555 -34.28 2.39 -53.55
CA GLN A 555 -35.65 2.23 -54.08
C GLN A 555 -36.47 3.53 -54.18
N THR A 556 -35.87 4.70 -53.94
CA THR A 556 -36.54 6.01 -54.14
C THR A 556 -35.99 6.82 -55.34
N ARG A 557 -35.16 6.22 -56.19
CA ARG A 557 -34.78 6.77 -57.50
C ARG A 557 -34.66 5.67 -58.58
N ALA A 558 -35.80 5.17 -59.04
CA ALA A 558 -36.07 4.75 -60.42
C ALA A 558 -37.57 4.47 -60.56
#